data_AF-W1JAH8-F1
#
_entry.id   AF-W1JAH8-F1
#
_cell.length_a   1.000
_cell.length_b   1.000
_cell.length_c   1.000
_cell.angle_alpha   90.00
_cell.angle_beta   90.00
_cell.angle_gamma   90.00
#
_symmetry.space_group_name_H-M   'P 1'
#
loop_
_entity.id
_entity.type
_entity.pdbx_description
1 polymer ?
#
loop_
_entity_poly.entity_id
_entity_poly.type
_entity_poly.pdbx_seq_one_letter_code
_entity_poly.pdbx_strand_id
1 'polypeptide(L)'
;MVLAVNNNAMSFSDRSGGVSRRRVIFNFSEIVPEHERDPFLRDKIAAELPVIIQHLLYRFADPKDARRLLAEQQKSEEALDIKRGTDSFMDFCGYLIASDEADGMLIGNAEIMPFNPRKYFYHAYFAYMKGNNLDKPISVT
;
A
#
# COMPACT_ATOMS: atom_id res chain seq x y z
N MET A 1 10.91 15.72 3.49
CA MET A 1 10.58 14.49 2.74
C MET A 1 11.37 13.35 3.36
N VAL A 2 10.77 12.18 3.59
CA VAL A 2 11.46 11.02 4.15
C VAL A 2 11.46 9.93 3.10
N LEU A 3 12.64 9.39 2.77
CA LEU A 3 12.79 8.20 1.94
C LEU A 3 13.08 7.02 2.88
N ALA A 4 12.37 5.92 2.70
CA ALA A 4 12.58 4.70 3.45
C ALA A 4 12.72 3.53 2.47
N VAL A 5 13.71 2.68 2.72
CA VAL A 5 13.99 1.48 1.92
C VAL A 5 13.90 0.27 2.84
N ASN A 6 13.20 -0.77 2.42
CA ASN A 6 13.02 -2.00 3.18
C ASN A 6 12.89 -3.18 2.21
N ASN A 7 13.31 -4.37 2.65
CA ASN A 7 13.16 -5.60 1.88
C ASN A 7 11.77 -6.20 2.00
N ASN A 8 11.02 -5.81 3.04
CA ASN A 8 9.63 -6.21 3.25
C ASN A 8 8.71 -4.99 3.22
N ALA A 9 7.45 -5.23 2.85
CA ALA A 9 6.43 -4.18 2.84
C ALA A 9 6.27 -3.53 4.22
N MET A 10 6.40 -2.20 4.28
CA MET A 10 6.37 -1.45 5.54
C MET A 10 4.94 -1.25 6.05
N SER A 11 4.65 -1.79 7.22
CA SER A 11 3.42 -1.52 7.97
C SER A 11 3.58 -0.27 8.84
N PHE A 12 2.52 0.53 8.93
CA PHE A 12 2.47 1.71 9.80
C PHE A 12 1.34 1.55 10.80
N SER A 13 1.58 1.90 12.05
CA SER A 13 0.58 1.88 13.11
C SER A 13 -0.32 3.11 13.14
N ASP A 14 -0.13 4.07 12.22
CA ASP A 14 -0.96 5.27 12.11
C ASP A 14 -2.40 4.91 11.71
N ARG A 15 -3.29 4.96 12.71
CA ARG A 15 -4.72 4.62 12.57
C ARG A 15 -5.53 5.68 11.84
N SER A 16 -5.01 6.90 11.68
CA SER A 16 -5.69 7.96 10.93
C SER A 16 -5.61 7.75 9.40
N GLY A 17 -4.77 6.82 8.95
CA GLY A 17 -4.49 6.59 7.53
C GLY A 17 -3.74 7.75 6.87
N GLY A 18 -3.32 8.77 7.63
CA GLY A 18 -2.65 9.95 7.11
C GLY A 18 -1.32 9.60 6.45
N VAL A 19 -0.53 8.71 7.05
CA VAL A 19 0.70 8.20 6.41
C VAL A 19 0.37 7.33 5.19
N SER A 20 -0.65 6.47 5.28
CA SER A 20 -1.03 5.56 4.20
C SER A 20 -1.43 6.29 2.91
N ARG A 21 -2.10 7.44 3.05
CA ARG A 21 -2.56 8.30 1.93
C ARG A 21 -1.49 9.18 1.33
N ARG A 22 -0.31 9.33 1.96
CA ARG A 22 0.78 10.22 1.50
C ARG A 22 1.98 9.48 0.94
N ARG A 23 2.12 8.18 1.20
CA ARG A 23 3.22 7.37 0.67
C ARG A 23 3.06 7.14 -0.84
N VAL A 24 4.18 7.23 -1.53
CA VAL A 24 4.38 6.78 -2.92
C VAL A 24 5.29 5.57 -2.83
N ILE A 25 4.84 4.43 -3.37
CA ILE A 25 5.54 3.16 -3.24
C ILE A 25 6.12 2.81 -4.60
N PHE A 26 7.41 2.47 -4.62
CA PHE A 26 8.07 1.82 -5.74
C PHE A 26 8.57 0.49 -5.23
N ASN A 27 8.20 -0.60 -5.89
CA ASN A 27 8.67 -1.92 -5.54
C ASN A 27 9.54 -2.48 -6.66
N PHE A 28 10.64 -3.10 -6.23
CA PHE A 28 11.66 -3.64 -7.11
C PHE A 28 11.73 -5.14 -6.79
N SER A 29 10.77 -5.91 -7.31
CA SER A 29 10.64 -7.34 -7.05
C SER A 29 11.63 -8.19 -7.85
N GLU A 30 12.19 -7.65 -8.92
CA GLU A 30 13.15 -8.34 -9.77
C GLU A 30 14.54 -8.35 -9.11
N ILE A 31 15.01 -9.56 -8.79
CA ILE A 31 16.34 -9.76 -8.22
C ILE A 31 17.36 -9.80 -9.35
N VAL A 32 18.39 -8.95 -9.26
CA VAL A 32 19.53 -9.00 -10.19
C VAL A 32 20.34 -10.29 -9.95
N PRO A 33 20.43 -11.18 -10.96
CA PRO A 33 21.22 -12.41 -10.88
C PRO A 33 22.68 -12.11 -10.56
N GLU A 34 23.36 -13.00 -9.81
CA GLU A 34 24.74 -12.75 -9.36
C GLU A 34 25.72 -12.44 -10.50
N HIS A 35 25.57 -13.12 -11.63
CA HIS A 35 26.44 -12.95 -12.80
C HIS A 35 26.20 -11.64 -13.56
N GLU A 36 25.07 -10.95 -13.33
CA GLU A 36 24.76 -9.64 -13.91
C GLU A 36 25.10 -8.48 -12.97
N ARG A 37 25.46 -8.77 -11.71
CA ARG A 37 25.79 -7.73 -10.73
C ARG A 37 27.10 -7.07 -11.10
N ASP A 38 27.04 -5.77 -11.32
CA ASP A 38 28.20 -4.95 -11.56
C ASP A 38 28.86 -4.53 -10.23
N PRO A 39 30.08 -5.01 -9.90
CA PRO A 39 30.76 -4.67 -8.66
C PRO A 39 31.13 -3.18 -8.56
N PHE A 40 31.18 -2.47 -9.70
CA PHE A 40 31.51 -1.05 -9.77
C PHE A 40 30.28 -0.16 -9.99
N LEU A 41 29.06 -0.70 -9.86
CA LEU A 41 27.81 0.01 -10.12
C LEU A 41 27.74 1.36 -9.40
N ARG A 42 28.12 1.39 -8.12
CA ARG A 42 28.09 2.62 -7.31
C ARG A 42 29.01 3.70 -7.89
N ASP A 43 30.21 3.33 -8.30
CA ASP A 43 31.21 4.29 -8.79
C ASP A 43 30.82 4.80 -10.18
N LYS A 44 30.22 3.93 -11.02
CA LYS A 44 29.63 4.32 -12.30
C LYS A 44 28.46 5.30 -12.12
N ILE A 45 27.52 5.01 -11.20
CA ILE A 45 26.43 5.93 -10.88
C ILE A 45 26.98 7.27 -10.38
N ALA A 46 28.00 7.25 -9.51
CA ALA A 46 28.60 8.46 -8.97
C ALA A 46 29.23 9.34 -10.06
N ALA A 47 29.91 8.73 -11.05
CA ALA A 47 30.48 9.45 -12.19
C ALA A 47 29.40 10.11 -13.06
N GLU A 48 28.24 9.47 -13.20
CA GLU A 48 27.12 9.96 -14.03
C GLU A 48 26.13 10.85 -13.28
N LEU A 49 26.29 11.06 -11.96
CA LEU A 49 25.38 11.88 -11.16
C LEU A 49 25.07 13.26 -11.78
N PRO A 50 26.04 14.04 -12.29
CA PRO A 50 25.75 15.33 -12.89
C PRO A 50 24.82 15.23 -14.10
N VAL A 51 25.02 14.20 -14.94
CA VAL A 51 24.23 13.94 -16.14
C VAL A 51 22.81 13.51 -15.76
N ILE A 52 22.67 12.62 -14.77
CA ILE A 52 21.37 12.18 -14.25
C ILE A 52 20.57 13.38 -13.71
N ILE A 53 21.21 14.25 -12.91
CA ILE A 53 20.57 15.44 -12.36
C ILE A 53 20.12 16.38 -13.48
N GLN A 54 20.98 16.66 -14.47
CA GLN A 54 20.64 17.51 -15.60
C GLN A 54 19.47 16.93 -16.41
N HIS A 55 19.47 15.61 -16.64
CA HIS A 55 18.39 14.93 -17.34
C HIS A 55 17.06 15.06 -16.58
N LEU A 56 17.07 14.88 -15.26
CA LEU A 56 15.88 15.06 -14.42
C LEU A 56 15.35 16.49 -14.46
N LEU A 57 16.23 17.49 -14.38
CA LEU A 57 15.85 18.90 -14.48
C LEU A 57 15.24 19.26 -15.85
N TYR A 58 15.79 18.70 -16.93
CA TYR A 58 15.26 18.89 -18.27
C TYR A 58 13.91 18.17 -18.45
N ARG A 59 13.81 16.91 -18.00
CA ARG A 59 12.61 16.07 -18.13
C ARG A 59 11.43 16.60 -17.33
N PHE A 60 11.70 17.22 -16.18
CA PHE A 60 10.72 17.78 -15.25
C PHE A 60 10.89 19.29 -15.11
N ALA A 61 11.03 19.99 -16.25
CA ALA A 61 11.10 21.44 -16.29
C ALA A 61 9.86 22.11 -15.66
N ASP A 62 8.67 21.48 -15.79
CA ASP A 62 7.50 21.79 -14.96
C ASP A 62 7.41 20.83 -13.76
N PRO A 63 7.57 21.31 -12.52
CA PRO A 63 7.42 20.49 -11.32
C PRO A 63 6.05 19.81 -11.17
N LYS A 64 5.00 20.32 -11.83
CA LYS A 64 3.66 19.72 -11.81
C LYS A 64 3.63 18.36 -12.49
N ASP A 65 4.47 18.13 -13.49
CA ASP A 65 4.55 16.84 -14.20
C ASP A 65 5.06 15.75 -13.27
N ALA A 66 6.15 16.01 -12.55
CA ALA A 66 6.67 15.06 -11.57
C ALA A 66 5.64 14.78 -10.46
N ARG A 67 4.96 15.83 -9.97
CA ARG A 67 3.92 15.68 -8.95
C ARG A 67 2.74 14.84 -9.45
N ARG A 68 2.33 15.00 -10.70
CA ARG A 68 1.26 14.20 -11.32
C ARG A 68 1.66 12.73 -11.40
N LEU A 69 2.86 12.42 -11.90
CA LEU A 69 3.35 11.03 -11.98
C LEU A 69 3.46 10.37 -10.60
N LEU A 70 3.89 11.11 -9.57
CA LEU A 70 3.91 10.60 -8.20
C LEU A 70 2.51 10.32 -7.65
N ALA A 71 1.52 11.16 -8.00
CA ALA A 71 0.12 10.94 -7.62
C ALA A 71 -0.51 9.76 -8.37
N GLU A 72 -0.12 9.52 -9.62
CA GLU A 72 -0.48 8.33 -10.40
C GLU A 72 0.15 7.08 -9.78
N GLN A 73 1.46 7.09 -9.48
CA GLN A 73 2.13 5.96 -8.82
C GLN A 73 1.55 5.66 -7.44
N GLN A 74 1.12 6.68 -6.69
CA GLN A 74 0.47 6.45 -5.40
C GLN A 74 -0.80 5.60 -5.50
N LYS A 75 -1.47 5.64 -6.66
CA LYS A 75 -2.72 4.91 -6.96
C LYS A 75 -2.50 3.74 -7.94
N SER A 76 -1.24 3.41 -8.27
CA SER A 76 -0.95 2.29 -9.15
C SER A 76 -1.39 0.97 -8.51
N GLU A 77 -1.67 -0.03 -9.35
CA GLU A 77 -2.06 -1.37 -8.92
C GLU A 77 -1.02 -1.98 -7.97
N GLU A 78 0.26 -1.92 -8.34
CA GLU A 78 1.39 -2.35 -7.50
C GLU A 78 1.39 -1.68 -6.12
N ALA A 79 1.19 -0.35 -6.07
CA ALA A 79 1.17 0.37 -4.81
C ALA A 79 -0.06 0.00 -3.95
N LEU A 80 -1.18 -0.32 -4.58
CA LEU A 80 -2.39 -0.80 -3.88
C LEU A 80 -2.20 -2.21 -3.33
N ASP A 81 -1.57 -3.11 -4.08
CA ASP A 81 -1.32 -4.49 -3.65
C ASP A 81 -0.38 -4.55 -2.44
N ILE A 82 0.67 -3.73 -2.41
CA ILE A 82 1.56 -3.62 -1.24
C ILE A 82 0.83 -3.03 -0.03
N LYS A 83 -0.07 -2.06 -0.24
CA LYS A 83 -0.90 -1.50 0.84
C LYS A 83 -1.87 -2.55 1.38
N ARG A 84 -2.49 -3.36 0.53
CA ARG A 84 -3.36 -4.48 0.93
C ARG A 84 -2.57 -5.51 1.74
N GLY A 85 -1.41 -5.94 1.25
CA GLY A 85 -0.55 -6.89 1.96
C GLY A 85 -0.04 -6.42 3.34
N THR A 86 -0.15 -5.12 3.65
CA THR A 86 0.27 -4.54 4.95
C THR A 86 -0.87 -4.07 5.84
N ASP A 87 -2.10 -4.09 5.35
CA ASP A 87 -3.30 -3.63 6.04
C ASP A 87 -4.45 -4.61 5.79
N SER A 88 -4.70 -5.47 6.78
CA SER A 88 -5.69 -6.53 6.69
C SER A 88 -7.12 -6.04 6.50
N PHE A 89 -7.41 -4.79 6.89
CA PHE A 89 -8.72 -4.20 6.66
C PHE A 89 -8.85 -3.71 5.21
N MET A 90 -7.81 -3.09 4.65
CA MET A 90 -7.79 -2.71 3.24
C MET A 90 -7.87 -3.93 2.31
N ASP A 91 -7.19 -5.01 2.68
CA ASP A 91 -7.25 -6.30 2.00
C ASP A 91 -8.66 -6.91 2.06
N PHE A 92 -9.25 -6.97 3.26
CA PHE A 92 -10.64 -7.39 3.45
C PHE A 92 -11.62 -6.58 2.59
N CYS A 93 -11.47 -5.25 2.55
CA CYS A 93 -12.31 -4.38 1.72
C CYS A 93 -12.20 -4.68 0.21
N GLY A 94 -11.09 -5.28 -0.24
CA GLY A 94 -10.92 -5.72 -1.63
C GLY A 94 -11.87 -6.85 -2.05
N TYR A 95 -12.44 -7.60 -1.09
CA TYR A 95 -13.41 -8.67 -1.36
C TYR A 95 -14.87 -8.18 -1.39
N LEU A 96 -15.10 -6.89 -1.17
CA LEU A 96 -16.44 -6.32 -1.11
C LEU A 96 -16.83 -5.73 -2.46
N ILE A 97 -18.12 -5.83 -2.76
CA ILE A 97 -18.74 -5.14 -3.88
C ILE A 97 -19.70 -4.10 -3.29
N ALA A 98 -19.63 -2.87 -3.79
CA ALA A 98 -20.55 -1.82 -3.37
C ALA A 98 -21.92 -2.05 -4.01
N SER A 99 -22.98 -1.92 -3.20
CA SER A 99 -24.35 -1.80 -3.70
C SER A 99 -24.64 -0.33 -4.00
N ASP A 100 -25.43 -0.08 -5.04
CA ASP A 100 -25.95 1.27 -5.35
C ASP A 100 -27.07 1.69 -4.38
N GLU A 101 -27.63 0.73 -3.63
CA GLU A 101 -28.66 0.95 -2.62
C GLU A 101 -28.13 0.76 -1.19
N ALA A 102 -28.85 1.27 -0.20
CA ALA A 102 -28.54 1.11 1.23
C ALA A 102 -29.04 -0.24 1.78
N ASP A 103 -28.89 -1.32 1.01
CA ASP A 103 -29.43 -2.66 1.26
C ASP A 103 -28.34 -3.71 1.57
N GLY A 104 -27.09 -3.27 1.68
CA GLY A 104 -25.94 -4.11 2.01
C GLY A 104 -25.87 -4.56 3.47
N MET A 105 -24.65 -4.86 3.92
CA MET A 105 -24.40 -5.35 5.28
C MET A 105 -24.62 -4.25 6.32
N LEU A 106 -25.15 -4.60 7.48
CA LEU A 106 -25.19 -3.72 8.66
C LEU A 106 -23.79 -3.60 9.27
N ILE A 107 -23.43 -2.47 9.87
CA ILE A 107 -22.10 -2.30 10.48
C ILE A 107 -21.82 -3.37 11.55
N GLY A 108 -22.73 -3.52 12.51
CA GLY A 108 -22.58 -4.45 13.64
C GLY A 108 -21.44 -4.09 14.59
N ASN A 109 -21.20 -4.92 15.61
CA ASN A 109 -20.10 -4.77 16.56
C ASN A 109 -19.78 -6.15 17.17
N ALA A 110 -18.79 -6.23 18.07
CA ALA A 110 -18.34 -7.51 18.66
C ALA A 110 -19.35 -8.15 19.63
N GLU A 111 -20.31 -7.38 20.13
CA GLU A 111 -21.24 -7.80 21.19
C GLU A 111 -22.52 -8.44 20.64
N ILE A 112 -22.83 -8.20 19.36
CA ILE A 112 -24.06 -8.71 18.73
C ILE A 112 -24.00 -10.24 18.61
N MET A 113 -25.01 -10.89 19.19
CA MET A 113 -25.22 -12.33 19.13
C MET A 113 -26.62 -12.66 18.59
N PRO A 114 -26.77 -13.73 17.78
CA PRO A 114 -25.72 -14.67 17.36
C PRO A 114 -24.78 -14.08 16.31
N PHE A 115 -23.56 -14.62 16.24
CA PHE A 115 -22.57 -14.27 15.24
C PHE A 115 -23.10 -14.54 13.81
N ASN A 116 -23.34 -13.49 13.03
CA ASN A 116 -23.79 -13.60 11.64
C ASN A 116 -22.92 -12.79 10.63
N PRO A 117 -21.89 -13.39 10.01
CA PRO A 117 -20.98 -12.72 9.09
C PRO A 117 -21.58 -12.40 7.72
N ARG A 118 -22.78 -12.89 7.37
CA ARG A 118 -23.47 -12.48 6.13
C ARG A 118 -24.32 -11.22 6.32
N LYS A 119 -24.72 -10.93 7.57
CA LYS A 119 -25.56 -9.79 7.92
C LYS A 119 -24.75 -8.59 8.43
N TYR A 120 -23.71 -8.84 9.21
CA TYR A 120 -22.92 -7.80 9.87
C TYR A 120 -21.52 -7.69 9.30
N PHE A 121 -21.14 -6.50 8.85
CA PHE A 121 -19.85 -6.15 8.28
C PHE A 121 -18.70 -6.46 9.25
N TYR A 122 -18.84 -6.04 10.51
CA TYR A 122 -17.84 -6.31 11.54
C TYR A 122 -17.63 -7.82 11.76
N HIS A 123 -18.70 -8.61 11.67
CA HIS A 123 -18.61 -10.07 11.80
C HIS A 123 -17.91 -10.70 10.59
N ALA A 124 -18.18 -10.22 9.37
CA ALA A 124 -17.45 -10.66 8.18
C ALA A 124 -15.96 -10.37 8.30
N TYR A 125 -15.59 -9.16 8.73
CA TYR A 125 -14.20 -8.80 8.97
C TYR A 125 -13.55 -9.68 10.06
N PHE A 126 -14.27 -9.96 11.15
CA PHE A 126 -13.77 -10.83 12.21
C PHE A 126 -13.58 -12.29 11.73
N ALA A 127 -14.49 -12.81 10.91
CA ALA A 127 -14.34 -14.12 10.26
C ALA A 127 -13.13 -14.13 9.30
N TYR A 128 -12.93 -13.06 8.53
CA TYR A 128 -11.79 -12.88 7.64
C TYR A 128 -10.46 -12.94 8.40
N MET A 129 -10.35 -12.18 9.49
CA MET A 129 -9.16 -12.16 10.35
C MET A 129 -8.85 -13.54 10.91
N LYS A 130 -9.85 -14.25 11.44
CA LYS A 130 -9.71 -15.62 11.94
C LYS A 130 -9.25 -16.59 10.84
N GLY A 131 -9.84 -16.50 9.65
CA GLY A 131 -9.49 -17.37 8.51
C GLY A 131 -8.05 -17.17 8.02
N ASN A 132 -7.47 -15.98 8.23
CA ASN A 132 -6.11 -15.63 7.82
C ASN A 132 -5.09 -15.68 8.97
N ASN A 133 -5.45 -16.24 10.13
CA ASN A 133 -4.60 -16.29 11.33
C ASN A 133 -4.11 -14.91 11.82
N LEU A 134 -4.94 -13.87 11.68
CA LEU A 134 -4.65 -12.52 12.13
C LEU A 134 -5.34 -12.26 13.49
N ASP A 135 -4.60 -11.70 14.45
CA ASP A 135 -4.99 -11.66 15.87
C ASP A 135 -5.37 -10.27 16.41
N LYS A 136 -5.25 -9.22 15.59
CA LYS A 136 -5.49 -7.81 15.98
C LYS A 136 -6.57 -7.16 15.11
N PRO A 137 -7.86 -7.50 15.30
CA PRO A 137 -8.94 -6.82 14.58
C PRO A 137 -9.05 -5.35 15.01
N ILE A 138 -9.39 -4.49 14.06
CA ILE A 138 -9.83 -3.13 14.34
C ILE A 138 -11.05 -3.20 15.27
N SER A 139 -11.06 -2.41 16.35
CA SER A 139 -12.21 -2.29 17.25
C SER A 139 -13.18 -1.25 16.72
N VAL A 140 -14.45 -1.61 16.61
CA VAL A 140 -15.55 -0.67 16.38
C VAL A 140 -16.30 -0.54 17.72
N THR A 141 -15.96 0.48 18.49
CA THR A 141 -16.73 0.93 19.67
C THR A 141 -17.86 1.85 19.24
#